data_AF-A0A285PT98-F1
#
_entry.id   AF-A0A285PT98-F1
#
_cell.length_a   1.000
_cell.length_b   1.000
_cell.length_c   1.000
_cell.angle_alpha   90.00
_cell.angle_beta   90.00
_cell.angle_gamma   90.00
#
_symmetry.space_group_name_H-M   'P 1'
#
loop_
_entity.id
_entity.type
_entity.pdbx_description
1 polymer ?
#
loop_
_entity_poly.entity_id
_entity_poly.type
_entity_poly.pdbx_seq_one_letter_code
_entity_poly.pdbx_strand_id
1 'polypeptide(L)'
;MIIIFFNLGLVLAFILLVSIVFINASTKFVLAILGVTCILFLIKNIIQDLYFALYKYKNNAVIVLISFVFDVVRIAFFYKLIHHFAAGTAKATGLSMFGWMLGYIISILVGGIIFFAGEANGLLFGMGQQEKESSILINIFMTGCLVAFCHFII
;
A
#
# COMPACT_ATOMS: atom_id res chain seq x y z
N MET A 1 -3.97 -18.74 6.15
CA MET A 1 -4.88 -18.17 7.18
C MET A 1 -4.16 -17.17 8.09
N ILE A 2 -3.04 -17.55 8.74
CA ILE A 2 -2.21 -16.64 9.56
C ILE A 2 -1.63 -15.45 8.75
N ILE A 3 -1.23 -15.69 7.50
CA ILE A 3 -0.67 -14.64 6.61
C ILE A 3 -1.74 -13.63 6.16
N ILE A 4 -3.00 -14.06 6.03
CA ILE A 4 -4.14 -13.20 5.66
C ILE A 4 -4.56 -12.31 6.84
N PHE A 5 -4.51 -12.86 8.06
CA PHE A 5 -4.81 -12.12 9.29
C PHE A 5 -3.80 -10.99 9.58
N PHE A 6 -2.53 -11.18 9.20
CA PHE A 6 -1.50 -10.17 9.38
C PHE A 6 -1.68 -8.98 8.41
N ASN A 7 -2.21 -9.22 7.21
CA ASN A 7 -2.35 -8.19 6.16
C ASN A 7 -3.52 -7.23 6.41
N LEU A 8 -4.67 -7.74 6.87
CA LEU A 8 -5.84 -6.89 7.15
C LEU A 8 -5.69 -6.15 8.49
N GLY A 9 -5.18 -6.83 9.53
CA GLY A 9 -5.05 -6.26 10.87
C GLY A 9 -4.05 -5.12 10.97
N LEU A 10 -2.94 -5.19 10.22
CA LEU A 10 -1.88 -4.19 10.27
C LEU A 10 -2.21 -2.95 9.42
N VAL A 11 -2.83 -3.13 8.24
CA VAL A 11 -3.35 -2.02 7.41
C VAL A 11 -4.49 -1.28 8.13
N LEU A 12 -5.43 -2.01 8.74
CA LEU A 12 -6.55 -1.41 9.46
C LEU A 12 -6.07 -0.70 10.74
N ALA A 13 -5.14 -1.29 11.49
CA ALA A 13 -4.51 -0.65 12.64
C ALA A 13 -3.72 0.61 12.23
N PHE A 14 -3.11 0.61 11.05
CA PHE A 14 -2.38 1.75 10.51
C PHE A 14 -3.32 2.91 10.14
N ILE A 15 -4.42 2.61 9.43
CA ILE A 15 -5.44 3.61 9.09
C ILE A 15 -6.10 4.17 10.35
N LEU A 16 -6.41 3.32 11.34
CA LEU A 16 -6.98 3.73 12.63
C LEU A 16 -6.01 4.59 13.45
N LEU A 17 -4.75 4.17 13.59
CA LEU A 17 -3.74 4.91 14.35
C LEU A 17 -3.47 6.29 13.73
N VAL A 18 -3.33 6.35 12.41
CA VAL A 18 -3.12 7.60 11.66
C VAL A 18 -4.33 8.54 11.81
N SER A 19 -5.55 7.98 11.77
CA SER A 19 -6.78 8.76 11.98
C SER A 19 -6.91 9.28 13.42
N ILE A 20 -6.54 8.49 14.43
CA ILE A 20 -6.62 8.87 15.86
C ILE A 20 -5.56 9.92 16.23
N VAL A 21 -4.34 9.82 15.70
CA VAL A 21 -3.26 10.78 15.98
C VAL A 21 -3.50 12.13 15.29
N PHE A 22 -4.17 12.15 14.13
CA PHE A 22 -4.53 13.39 13.43
C PHE A 22 -5.55 14.26 14.17
N ILE A 23 -6.44 13.65 14.98
CA ILE A 23 -7.33 14.39 15.89
C ILE A 23 -6.53 15.14 16.96
N ASN A 24 -5.33 14.67 17.31
CA ASN A 24 -4.51 15.19 18.41
C ASN A 24 -3.25 15.96 17.97
N ALA A 25 -3.21 16.45 16.72
CA ALA A 25 -2.24 17.43 16.21
C ALA A 25 -0.73 17.03 16.16
N SER A 26 -0.36 15.74 16.12
CA SER A 26 1.06 15.33 15.97
C SER A 26 1.39 14.74 14.59
N THR A 27 1.30 15.56 13.54
CA THR A 27 1.64 15.19 12.16
C THR A 27 3.09 14.67 11.99
N LYS A 28 4.03 15.12 12.82
CA LYS A 28 5.42 14.65 12.86
C LYS A 28 5.53 13.19 13.32
N PHE A 29 4.75 12.79 14.33
CA PHE A 29 4.72 11.41 14.82
C PHE A 29 4.11 10.48 13.76
N VAL A 30 3.10 10.94 13.03
CA VAL A 30 2.49 10.19 11.92
C VAL A 30 3.49 9.94 10.80
N LEU A 31 4.28 10.93 10.40
CA LEU A 31 5.31 10.74 9.37
C LEU A 31 6.34 9.67 9.78
N ALA A 32 6.75 9.68 11.05
CA ALA A 32 7.71 8.73 11.58
C ALA A 32 7.15 7.29 11.56
N ILE A 33 5.89 7.11 11.99
CA ILE A 33 5.22 5.80 11.96
C ILE A 33 5.01 5.33 10.52
N LEU A 34 4.64 6.22 9.60
CA LEU A 34 4.47 5.88 8.17
C LEU A 34 5.76 5.34 7.54
N GLY A 35 6.91 5.92 7.88
CA GLY A 35 8.21 5.40 7.46
C GLY A 35 8.47 3.98 7.97
N VAL A 36 8.23 3.73 9.26
CA VAL A 36 8.41 2.40 9.88
C VAL A 36 7.46 1.39 9.24
N THR A 37 6.20 1.75 9.03
CA THR A 37 5.21 0.86 8.43
C THR A 37 5.53 0.54 6.97
N CYS A 38 6.04 1.49 6.18
CA CYS A 38 6.49 1.24 4.81
C CYS A 38 7.58 0.15 4.76
N ILE A 39 8.55 0.21 5.69
CA ILE A 39 9.62 -0.79 5.79
C ILE A 39 9.05 -2.15 6.17
N LEU A 40 8.09 -2.21 7.11
CA LEU A 40 7.42 -3.46 7.49
C LEU A 40 6.66 -4.08 6.32
N PHE A 41 5.98 -3.28 5.49
CA PHE A 41 5.33 -3.78 4.27
C PHE A 41 6.31 -4.32 3.25
N LEU A 42 7.44 -3.65 3.03
CA LEU A 42 8.49 -4.14 2.13
C LEU A 42 9.05 -5.49 2.58
N ILE A 43 9.40 -5.62 3.86
CA ILE A 43 9.90 -6.89 4.43
C ILE A 43 8.85 -7.99 4.26
N LYS A 44 7.58 -7.69 4.55
CA LYS A 44 6.47 -8.63 4.41
C LYS A 44 6.29 -9.09 2.96
N ASN A 45 6.41 -8.20 1.97
CA ASN A 45 6.30 -8.57 0.55
C ASN A 45 7.51 -9.38 0.07
N ILE A 46 8.72 -9.04 0.51
CA ILE A 46 9.92 -9.84 0.22
C ILE A 46 9.75 -11.28 0.74
N ILE A 47 9.31 -11.45 1.99
CA ILE A 47 9.11 -12.78 2.58
C ILE A 47 8.02 -13.54 1.83
N GLN A 48 6.91 -12.88 1.49
CA GLN A 48 5.80 -13.47 0.75
C GLN A 48 6.25 -13.97 -0.63
N ASP A 49 6.96 -13.14 -1.39
CA ASP A 49 7.37 -13.49 -2.74
C ASP A 49 8.48 -14.55 -2.75
N LEU A 50 9.40 -14.51 -1.79
CA LEU A 50 10.39 -15.57 -1.60
C LEU A 50 9.73 -16.91 -1.24
N TYR A 51 8.71 -16.90 -0.38
CA TYR A 51 7.94 -18.09 -0.04
C TYR A 51 7.25 -18.68 -1.28
N PHE A 52 6.62 -17.84 -2.10
CA PHE A 52 5.97 -18.29 -3.33
C PHE A 52 6.96 -18.80 -4.39
N ALA A 53 8.13 -18.16 -4.52
CA ALA A 53 9.21 -18.60 -5.40
C ALA A 53 9.68 -20.03 -5.05
N LEU A 54 9.97 -20.27 -3.76
CA LEU A 54 10.58 -21.52 -3.31
C LEU A 54 9.60 -22.68 -3.26
N TYR A 55 8.38 -22.45 -2.75
CA TYR A 55 7.44 -23.56 -2.46
C TYR A 55 6.49 -23.89 -3.60
N LYS A 56 6.10 -22.92 -4.44
CA LYS A 56 4.97 -23.12 -5.36
C LYS A 56 5.32 -22.96 -6.84
N TYR A 57 6.26 -22.08 -7.16
CA TYR A 57 6.59 -21.74 -8.55
C TYR A 57 8.02 -22.14 -8.92
N LYS A 58 8.45 -23.36 -8.55
CA LYS A 58 9.79 -23.95 -8.77
C LYS A 58 10.44 -23.74 -10.15
N ASN A 59 9.65 -23.38 -11.19
CA ASN A 59 10.12 -23.12 -12.56
C ASN A 59 9.67 -21.77 -13.16
N ASN A 60 8.91 -20.94 -12.43
CA ASN A 60 8.33 -19.67 -12.92
C ASN A 60 8.90 -18.45 -12.15
N ALA A 61 10.22 -18.44 -11.90
CA ALA A 61 10.90 -17.36 -11.16
C ALA A 61 10.66 -15.97 -11.78
N VAL A 62 10.52 -15.89 -13.11
CA VAL A 62 10.23 -14.65 -13.84
C VAL A 62 8.90 -14.02 -13.41
N ILE A 63 7.85 -14.84 -13.23
CA ILE A 63 6.53 -14.33 -12.83
C ILE A 63 6.56 -13.80 -11.39
N VAL A 64 7.30 -14.47 -10.51
CA VAL A 64 7.48 -14.01 -9.13
C VAL A 64 8.25 -12.70 -9.10
N LEU A 65 9.31 -12.57 -9.91
CA LEU A 65 10.07 -11.33 -10.02
C LEU A 65 9.22 -10.16 -10.54
N ILE A 66 8.39 -10.41 -11.56
CA ILE A 66 7.48 -9.39 -12.09
C ILE A 66 6.46 -8.96 -11.03
N SER A 67 5.85 -9.92 -10.31
CA SER A 67 4.92 -9.61 -9.21
C SER A 67 5.58 -8.79 -8.11
N PHE A 68 6.82 -9.13 -7.74
CA PHE A 68 7.58 -8.39 -6.74
C PHE A 68 7.84 -6.94 -7.15
N VAL A 69 8.21 -6.71 -8.42
CA VAL A 69 8.42 -5.35 -8.94
C VAL A 69 7.12 -4.54 -8.85
N PHE A 70 5.97 -5.11 -9.23
CA PHE A 70 4.68 -4.42 -9.12
C PHE A 70 4.31 -4.11 -7.67
N ASP A 71 4.58 -5.02 -6.74
CA ASP A 71 4.33 -4.82 -5.32
C ASP A 71 5.21 -3.71 -4.73
N VAL A 72 6.50 -3.66 -5.09
CA VAL A 72 7.41 -2.58 -4.69
C VAL A 72 6.96 -1.24 -5.26
N VAL A 73 6.58 -1.19 -6.54
CA VAL A 73 6.04 0.02 -7.19
C VAL A 73 4.78 0.48 -6.47
N ARG A 74 3.85 -0.44 -6.18
CA ARG A 74 2.59 -0.13 -5.49
C ARG A 74 2.85 0.46 -4.09
N ILE A 75 3.74 -0.13 -3.29
CA ILE A 75 4.13 0.40 -1.98
C ILE A 75 4.77 1.79 -2.11
N ALA A 76 5.71 1.97 -3.04
CA ALA A 76 6.42 3.22 -3.22
C ALA A 76 5.48 4.37 -3.60
N PHE A 77 4.54 4.14 -4.53
CA PHE A 77 3.56 5.14 -4.94
C PHE A 77 2.54 5.45 -3.84
N PHE A 78 2.08 4.43 -3.11
CA PHE A 78 1.18 4.66 -1.98
C PHE A 78 1.87 5.46 -0.88
N TYR A 79 3.11 5.11 -0.52
CA TYR A 79 3.89 5.86 0.46
C TYR A 79 4.13 7.31 0.01
N LYS A 80 4.51 7.52 -1.26
CA LYS A 80 4.71 8.86 -1.83
C LYS A 80 3.45 9.72 -1.71
N LEU A 81 2.28 9.13 -2.02
CA LEU A 81 0.99 9.79 -1.92
C LEU A 81 0.70 10.23 -0.47
N ILE A 82 0.76 9.30 0.48
CA ILE A 82 0.48 9.60 1.90
C ILE A 82 1.50 10.60 2.45
N HIS A 83 2.78 10.45 2.13
CA HIS A 83 3.81 11.39 2.57
C HIS A 83 3.59 12.81 2.02
N HIS A 84 3.19 12.95 0.74
CA HIS A 84 2.91 14.26 0.13
C HIS A 84 1.86 15.04 0.92
N PHE A 85 0.71 14.41 1.18
CA PHE A 85 -0.39 15.05 1.91
C PHE A 85 -0.12 15.21 3.41
N ALA A 86 0.60 14.29 4.03
CA ALA A 86 1.00 14.43 5.43
C ALA A 86 1.98 15.60 5.61
N ALA A 87 2.96 15.75 4.71
CA ALA A 87 3.89 16.87 4.71
C ALA A 87 3.19 18.20 4.37
N GLY A 88 2.22 18.19 3.45
CA GLY A 88 1.38 19.34 3.14
C GLY A 88 0.56 19.78 4.35
N THR A 89 -0.08 18.84 5.05
CA THR A 89 -0.87 19.14 6.25
C THR A 89 -0.01 19.64 7.41
N ALA A 90 1.22 19.15 7.56
CA ALA A 90 2.15 19.62 8.58
C ALA A 90 2.67 21.06 8.34
N LYS A 91 2.65 21.54 7.10
CA LYS A 91 3.10 22.88 6.71
C LYS A 91 1.96 23.90 6.60
N ALA A 92 0.73 23.42 6.41
CA ALA A 92 -0.43 24.26 6.20
C ALA A 92 -0.94 24.89 7.50
N THR A 93 -1.43 26.13 7.40
CA THR A 93 -2.02 26.87 8.52
C THR A 93 -3.39 27.45 8.12
N GLY A 94 -4.27 27.61 9.11
CA GLY A 94 -5.62 28.17 8.89
C GLY A 94 -6.48 27.32 7.96
N LEU A 95 -7.26 27.96 7.07
CA LEU A 95 -8.21 27.28 6.19
C LEU A 95 -7.54 26.31 5.20
N SER A 96 -6.29 26.57 4.81
CA SER A 96 -5.53 25.68 3.91
C SER A 96 -5.28 24.30 4.53
N MET A 97 -5.15 24.22 5.87
CA MET A 97 -4.97 22.96 6.59
C MET A 97 -6.13 22.00 6.35
N PHE A 98 -7.37 22.51 6.29
CA PHE A 98 -8.55 21.69 6.01
C PHE A 98 -8.50 21.07 4.61
N GLY A 99 -8.05 21.81 3.60
CA GLY A 99 -7.89 21.29 2.23
C GLY A 99 -6.87 20.15 2.16
N TRP A 100 -5.71 20.33 2.79
CA TRP A 100 -4.67 19.28 2.85
C TRP A 100 -5.12 18.05 3.64
N MET A 101 -5.83 18.25 4.75
CA MET A 101 -6.36 17.17 5.57
C MET A 101 -7.44 16.36 4.83
N LEU A 102 -8.30 17.03 4.06
CA LEU A 102 -9.33 16.38 3.24
C LEU A 102 -8.67 15.59 2.09
N GLY A 103 -7.65 16.16 1.43
CA GLY A 103 -6.83 15.46 0.43
C GLY A 103 -6.11 14.24 1.01
N TYR A 104 -5.62 14.33 2.25
CA TYR A 104 -5.02 13.19 2.97
C TYR A 104 -6.01 12.07 3.22
N ILE A 105 -7.22 12.40 3.70
CA ILE A 105 -8.29 11.43 3.96
C ILE A 105 -8.71 10.73 2.65
N ILE A 106 -8.92 11.48 1.57
CA ILE A 106 -9.25 10.93 0.25
C ILE A 106 -8.11 10.01 -0.25
N SER A 107 -6.86 10.42 -0.07
CA SER A 107 -5.69 9.64 -0.47
C SER A 107 -5.58 8.31 0.28
N ILE A 108 -5.87 8.29 1.58
CA ILE A 108 -5.92 7.06 2.37
C ILE A 108 -7.10 6.19 1.94
N LEU A 109 -8.29 6.76 1.77
CA LEU A 109 -9.48 6.00 1.39
C LEU A 109 -9.33 5.37 0.00
N VAL A 110 -9.15 6.19 -1.03
CA VAL A 110 -9.13 5.73 -2.42
C VAL A 110 -7.82 5.01 -2.71
N GLY A 111 -6.68 5.61 -2.36
CA GLY A 111 -5.37 5.00 -2.56
C GLY A 111 -5.20 3.71 -1.74
N GLY A 112 -5.75 3.66 -0.52
CA GLY A 112 -5.70 2.47 0.35
C GLY A 112 -6.56 1.34 -0.18
N ILE A 113 -7.76 1.62 -0.71
CA ILE A 113 -8.61 0.62 -1.36
C ILE A 113 -7.91 0.02 -2.58
N ILE A 114 -7.32 0.85 -3.45
CA ILE A 114 -6.59 0.38 -4.65
C ILE A 114 -5.38 -0.46 -4.24
N PHE A 115 -4.62 0.00 -3.22
CA PHE A 115 -3.50 -0.75 -2.66
C PHE A 115 -3.94 -2.12 -2.15
N PHE A 116 -5.00 -2.16 -1.35
CA PHE A 116 -5.53 -3.38 -0.76
C PHE A 116 -6.08 -4.36 -1.80
N ALA A 117 -6.75 -3.86 -2.84
CA ALA A 117 -7.24 -4.68 -3.93
C ALA A 117 -6.08 -5.38 -4.68
N GLY A 118 -4.98 -4.66 -4.97
CA GLY A 118 -3.79 -5.25 -5.59
C GLY A 118 -3.12 -6.29 -4.68
N GLU A 119 -3.00 -5.98 -3.39
CA GLU A 119 -2.39 -6.84 -2.38
C GLU A 119 -3.18 -8.14 -2.12
N ALA A 120 -4.51 -8.03 -2.00
CA ALA A 120 -5.40 -9.19 -1.87
C ALA A 120 -5.31 -10.09 -3.11
N ASN A 121 -5.21 -9.49 -4.29
CA ASN A 121 -5.07 -10.22 -5.53
C ASN A 121 -3.71 -10.95 -5.64
N GLY A 122 -2.61 -10.32 -5.24
CA GLY A 122 -1.29 -10.96 -5.15
C GLY A 122 -1.26 -12.15 -4.16
N LEU A 123 -1.99 -12.05 -3.05
CA LEU A 123 -2.19 -13.16 -2.12
C LEU A 123 -2.99 -14.32 -2.73
N LEU A 124 -4.12 -14.02 -3.39
CA LEU A 124 -4.96 -15.03 -4.04
C LEU A 124 -4.21 -15.77 -5.14
N PHE A 125 -3.37 -15.06 -5.90
CA PHE A 125 -2.43 -15.63 -6.86
C PHE A 125 -1.47 -16.63 -6.20
N GLY A 126 -0.83 -16.21 -5.11
CA GLY A 126 0.09 -17.06 -4.36
C GLY A 126 -0.60 -18.26 -3.70
N MET A 127 -1.87 -18.13 -3.32
CA MET A 127 -2.71 -19.23 -2.86
C MET A 127 -3.16 -20.17 -3.98
N GLY A 128 -2.92 -19.85 -5.26
CA GLY A 128 -3.23 -20.70 -6.41
C GLY A 128 -4.74 -20.86 -6.64
N GLN A 129 -5.53 -19.91 -6.13
CA GLN A 129 -6.99 -19.87 -6.29
C GLN A 129 -7.43 -19.02 -7.50
N GLN A 130 -6.48 -18.48 -8.26
CA GLN A 130 -6.73 -17.73 -9.48
C GLN A 130 -5.79 -18.19 -10.60
N GLU A 131 -6.26 -18.07 -11.85
CA GLU A 131 -5.45 -18.30 -13.03
C GLU A 131 -4.28 -17.31 -13.12
N LYS A 132 -3.13 -17.79 -13.62
CA LYS A 132 -1.87 -17.03 -13.59
C LYS A 132 -1.93 -15.71 -14.34
N GLU A 133 -2.54 -15.70 -15.52
CA GLU A 133 -2.57 -14.52 -16.39
C GLU A 133 -3.55 -13.45 -15.89
N SER A 134 -4.76 -13.87 -15.48
CA SER A 134 -5.79 -12.98 -14.94
C SER A 134 -5.29 -12.23 -13.69
N SER A 135 -4.62 -12.94 -12.78
CA SER A 135 -4.16 -12.32 -11.54
C SER A 135 -3.02 -11.31 -11.76
N ILE A 136 -2.08 -11.60 -12.65
CA ILE A 136 -1.01 -10.65 -13.02
C ILE A 136 -1.64 -9.40 -13.65
N LEU A 137 -2.60 -9.57 -14.55
CA LEU A 137 -3.23 -8.46 -15.26
C LEU A 137 -4.01 -7.54 -14.32
N ILE A 138 -4.71 -8.10 -13.32
CA ILE A 138 -5.36 -7.32 -12.26
C ILE A 138 -4.32 -6.61 -11.39
N ASN A 139 -3.19 -7.24 -11.07
CA ASN A 139 -2.15 -6.58 -10.25
C ASN A 139 -1.49 -5.41 -11.00
N ILE A 140 -1.24 -5.57 -12.31
CA ILE A 140 -0.78 -4.52 -13.21
C ILE A 140 -1.80 -3.38 -13.26
N PHE A 141 -3.08 -3.72 -13.46
CA PHE A 141 -4.16 -2.74 -13.52
C PHE A 141 -4.30 -1.94 -12.23
N MET A 142 -4.32 -2.59 -11.07
CA MET A 142 -4.42 -1.92 -9.76
C MET A 142 -3.21 -1.03 -9.49
N THR A 143 -2.01 -1.48 -9.86
CA THR A 143 -0.79 -0.66 -9.73
C THR A 143 -0.85 0.54 -10.67
N GLY A 144 -1.29 0.36 -11.91
CA GLY A 144 -1.51 1.45 -12.88
C GLY A 144 -2.54 2.47 -12.39
N CYS A 145 -3.66 2.03 -11.84
CA CYS A 145 -4.68 2.89 -11.24
C CYS A 145 -4.11 3.72 -10.08
N LEU A 146 -3.29 3.11 -9.21
CA LEU A 146 -2.65 3.83 -8.12
C LEU A 146 -1.65 4.88 -8.63
N VAL A 147 -0.86 4.54 -9.65
CA VAL A 147 0.09 5.48 -10.27
C VAL A 147 -0.63 6.66 -10.92
N ALA A 148 -1.73 6.39 -11.64
CA ALA A 148 -2.55 7.42 -12.27
C ALA A 148 -3.22 8.31 -11.23
N PHE A 149 -3.78 7.72 -10.17
CA PHE A 149 -4.35 8.44 -9.04
C PHE A 149 -3.32 9.35 -8.37
N CYS A 150 -2.11 8.84 -8.14
CA CYS A 150 -1.01 9.59 -7.55
C CYS A 150 -0.56 10.78 -8.43
N HIS A 151 -0.61 10.66 -9.77
CA HIS A 151 -0.31 11.78 -10.68
C HIS A 151 -1.45 12.79 -10.81
N PHE A 152 -2.70 12.38 -10.65
CA PHE A 152 -3.84 13.29 -10.81
C PHE A 152 -4.08 14.16 -9.59
N ILE A 153 -3.70 13.68 -8.41
CA ILE A 153 -4.01 14.30 -7.12
C ILE A 153 -2.84 15.09 -6.52
N ILE A 154 -1.59 14.81 -6.91
CA ILE A 154 -0.38 15.53 -6.49
C ILE A 154 -0.03 16.59 -7.52
#